data_AF-A0A1B6HPT3-F1
#
_entry.id   AF-A0A1B6HPT3-F1
#
_cell.length_a   1.000
_cell.length_b   1.000
_cell.length_c   1.000
_cell.angle_alpha   90.00
_cell.angle_beta   90.00
_cell.angle_gamma   90.00
#
_symmetry.space_group_name_H-M   'P 1'
#
loop_
_entity.id
_entity.type
_entity.pdbx_description
1 polymer ?
#
loop_
_entity_poly.entity_id
_entity_poly.type
_entity_poly.pdbx_seq_one_letter_code
_entity_poly.pdbx_strand_id
1 'polypeptide(L)'
;KHFNVPKTTLIRLSNVKYGTSEEAVKVKRGRPTVLSKDIEEELVTYCLAMEASFFGLTRADLRRIAVQLAERNQIAHPFKNEIAGKKWVRLFLQRHKSKLSERKPT
;
A
#
# COMPACT_ATOMS: atom_id res chain seq x y z
N LYS A 1 21.08 4.28 30.92
CA LYS A 1 20.35 4.11 29.63
C LYS A 1 19.51 2.83 29.74
N HIS A 2 18.24 2.92 30.19
CA HIS A 2 17.44 1.72 30.48
C HIS A 2 16.77 1.09 29.27
N PHE A 3 16.38 1.88 28.26
CA PHE A 3 15.54 1.40 27.15
C PHE A 3 16.30 1.21 25.82
N ASN A 4 17.60 1.50 25.76
CA ASN A 4 18.40 1.53 24.52
C ASN A 4 17.73 2.24 23.32
N VAL A 5 16.85 3.20 23.60
CA VAL A 5 16.11 4.00 22.63
C VAL A 5 16.54 5.46 22.78
N PRO A 6 16.75 6.21 21.68
CA PRO A 6 17.07 7.63 21.74
C PRO A 6 16.02 8.43 22.53
N LYS A 7 16.48 9.40 23.31
CA LYS A 7 15.62 10.26 24.15
C LYS A 7 14.53 10.96 23.34
N THR A 8 14.82 11.33 22.09
CA THR A 8 13.88 11.95 21.15
C THR A 8 12.70 11.04 20.81
N THR A 9 12.94 9.73 20.67
CA THR A 9 11.88 8.74 20.40
C THR A 9 10.97 8.58 21.62
N LEU A 10 11.54 8.57 22.84
CA LEU A 10 10.76 8.50 24.09
C LEU A 10 9.87 9.75 24.27
N ILE A 11 10.44 10.95 24.07
CA ILE A 11 9.68 12.22 24.16
C ILE A 11 8.50 12.21 23.19
N ARG A 12 8.70 11.70 21.97
CA ARG A 12 7.62 11.61 20.99
C ARG A 12 6.52 10.62 21.42
N LEU A 13 6.89 9.46 21.97
CA LEU A 13 5.95 8.43 22.42
C LEU A 13 5.16 8.85 23.68
N SER A 14 5.70 9.75 24.49
CA SER A 14 5.05 10.31 25.67
C SER A 14 4.28 11.61 25.41
N ASN A 15 4.36 12.17 24.19
CA ASN A 15 3.75 13.46 23.88
C ASN A 15 2.28 13.28 23.49
N VAL A 16 1.39 13.95 24.23
CA VAL A 16 -0.07 13.95 24.07
C VAL A 16 -0.52 14.32 22.65
N LYS A 17 0.29 15.09 21.90
CA LYS A 17 0.01 15.41 20.49
C LYS A 17 -0.09 14.18 19.57
N TYR A 18 0.50 13.06 19.96
CA TYR A 18 0.48 11.81 19.17
C TYR A 18 -0.49 10.76 19.74
N GLY A 19 -1.38 11.15 20.65
CA GLY A 19 -2.36 10.26 21.27
C GLY A 19 -1.79 9.46 22.44
N THR A 20 -2.44 8.34 22.77
CA THR A 20 -1.93 7.38 23.76
C THR A 20 -0.68 6.68 23.25
N SER A 21 0.18 6.20 24.16
CA SER A 21 1.43 5.54 23.79
C SER A 21 1.22 4.34 22.85
N GLU A 22 0.10 3.63 22.95
CA GLU A 22 -0.25 2.53 22.04
C GLU A 22 -0.57 2.99 20.62
N GLU A 23 -1.25 4.12 20.46
CA GLU A 23 -1.58 4.71 19.16
C GLU A 23 -0.32 5.26 18.49
N ALA A 24 0.54 5.95 19.25
CA ALA A 24 1.79 6.52 18.76
C ALA A 24 2.80 5.46 18.26
N VAL A 25 2.65 4.21 18.71
CA VAL A 25 3.40 3.03 18.22
C VAL A 25 2.78 2.46 16.95
N LYS A 26 1.45 2.40 16.85
CA LYS A 26 0.73 1.86 15.68
C LYS A 26 0.84 2.73 14.43
N VAL A 27 1.14 4.02 14.57
CA VAL A 27 1.34 4.92 13.42
C VAL A 27 2.54 4.47 12.58
N LYS A 28 2.24 3.92 11.39
CA LYS A 28 3.24 3.49 10.42
C LYS A 28 4.02 4.71 9.92
N ARG A 29 5.33 4.72 10.14
CA ARG A 29 6.19 5.82 9.70
C ARG A 29 6.48 5.73 8.20
N GLY A 30 6.43 6.88 7.52
CA GLY A 30 6.77 7.01 6.11
C GLY A 30 5.63 7.61 5.29
N ARG A 31 5.85 7.69 3.97
CA ARG A 31 4.84 8.20 3.04
C ARG A 31 3.62 7.26 3.03
N PRO A 32 2.39 7.79 3.14
CA PRO A 32 1.19 6.97 3.01
C PRO A 32 1.11 6.35 1.61
N THR A 33 0.36 5.26 1.51
CA THR A 33 0.06 4.64 0.21
C THR A 33 -0.73 5.62 -0.66
N VAL A 34 -0.54 5.54 -1.99
CA VAL A 34 -1.27 6.39 -2.93
C VAL A 34 -2.75 6.06 -2.93
N LEU A 35 -3.09 4.78 -2.81
CA LEU A 35 -4.47 4.33 -2.66
C LEU A 35 -4.77 4.14 -1.17
N SER A 36 -5.97 4.55 -0.77
CA SER A 36 -6.54 4.22 0.54
C SER A 36 -6.73 2.71 0.69
N LYS A 37 -6.82 2.24 1.94
CA LYS A 37 -6.92 0.80 2.22
C LYS A 37 -8.14 0.15 1.56
N ASP A 38 -9.29 0.82 1.61
CA ASP A 38 -10.55 0.31 1.06
C ASP A 38 -10.47 0.09 -0.46
N ILE A 39 -9.86 1.06 -1.13
CA ILE A 39 -9.61 1.08 -2.57
C ILE A 39 -8.59 0.01 -2.96
N GLU A 40 -7.59 -0.19 -2.11
CA GLU A 40 -6.61 -1.25 -2.29
C GLU A 40 -7.25 -2.64 -2.15
N GLU A 41 -8.24 -2.81 -1.26
CA GLU A 41 -9.01 -4.04 -1.10
C GLU A 41 -9.94 -4.32 -2.30
N GLU A 42 -10.56 -3.29 -2.87
CA GLU A 42 -11.35 -3.41 -4.10
C GLU A 42 -10.47 -3.92 -5.26
N LEU A 43 -9.27 -3.35 -5.42
CA LEU A 43 -8.32 -3.78 -6.44
C LEU A 43 -7.89 -5.24 -6.24
N VAL A 44 -7.66 -5.69 -5.00
CA VAL A 44 -7.32 -7.09 -4.70
C VAL A 44 -8.49 -8.02 -5.04
N THR A 45 -9.71 -7.62 -4.71
CA THR A 45 -10.93 -8.40 -5.02
C THR A 45 -11.11 -8.56 -6.52
N TYR A 46 -10.89 -7.48 -7.28
CA TYR A 46 -10.89 -7.52 -8.74
C TYR A 46 -9.83 -8.47 -9.29
N CYS A 47 -8.61 -8.45 -8.71
CA CYS A 47 -7.54 -9.35 -9.13
C CYS A 47 -7.90 -10.83 -8.90
N LEU A 48 -8.51 -11.16 -7.77
CA LEU A 48 -8.96 -12.51 -7.46
C LEU A 48 -10.07 -12.98 -8.40
N ALA A 49 -11.02 -12.11 -8.75
CA ALA A 49 -12.08 -12.43 -9.71
C ALA A 49 -11.52 -12.69 -11.12
N MET A 50 -10.52 -11.92 -11.55
CA MET A 50 -9.84 -12.13 -12.82
C MET A 50 -9.04 -13.45 -12.83
N GLU A 51 -8.35 -13.78 -11.72
CA GLU A 51 -7.66 -15.06 -11.59
C GLU A 51 -8.64 -16.25 -11.67
N ALA A 52 -9.81 -16.14 -11.01
CA ALA A 52 -10.87 -17.16 -11.09
C ALA A 52 -11.44 -17.31 -12.51
N SER A 53 -11.41 -16.23 -13.31
CA SER A 53 -11.85 -16.22 -14.71
C SER A 53 -10.75 -16.68 -15.68
N PHE A 54 -9.64 -17.24 -15.17
CA PHE A 54 -8.44 -17.63 -15.93
C PHE A 54 -7.75 -16.48 -16.69
N PHE A 55 -8.09 -15.23 -16.38
CA PHE A 55 -7.40 -14.06 -16.90
C PHE A 55 -6.25 -13.68 -15.97
N GLY A 56 -5.02 -14.02 -16.39
CA GLY A 56 -3.82 -13.61 -15.70
C GLY A 56 -3.58 -12.11 -15.88
N LEU A 57 -3.78 -11.31 -14.82
CA LEU A 57 -3.40 -9.90 -14.83
C LEU A 57 -1.88 -9.75 -14.82
N THR A 58 -1.34 -9.05 -15.81
CA THR A 58 0.10 -8.75 -15.81
C THR A 58 0.41 -7.61 -14.86
N ARG A 59 1.69 -7.49 -14.47
CA ARG A 59 2.19 -6.31 -13.74
C ARG A 59 2.00 -5.01 -14.52
N ALA A 60 1.80 -5.04 -15.85
CA ALA A 60 1.50 -3.84 -16.62
C ALA A 60 0.03 -3.42 -16.45
N ASP A 61 -0.88 -4.38 -16.44
CA ASP A 61 -2.32 -4.11 -16.30
C ASP A 61 -2.63 -3.61 -14.89
N LEU A 62 -2.05 -4.24 -13.87
CA LEU A 62 -2.12 -3.74 -12.49
C LEU A 62 -1.69 -2.27 -12.36
N ARG A 63 -0.69 -1.84 -13.14
CA ARG A 63 -0.22 -0.44 -13.11
C ARG A 63 -1.21 0.51 -13.75
N ARG A 64 -1.87 0.10 -14.82
CA ARG A 64 -2.88 0.92 -15.52
C ARG A 64 -4.14 1.03 -14.68
N ILE A 65 -4.64 -0.10 -14.18
CA ILE A 65 -5.82 -0.16 -13.33
C ILE A 65 -5.61 0.72 -12.09
N ALA A 66 -4.43 0.66 -11.45
CA ALA A 66 -4.15 1.50 -10.28
C ALA A 66 -4.25 3.01 -10.56
N VAL A 67 -3.91 3.48 -11.77
CA VAL A 67 -4.07 4.90 -12.14
C VAL A 67 -5.53 5.21 -12.43
N GLN A 68 -6.20 4.40 -13.24
CA GLN A 68 -7.62 4.56 -13.55
C GLN A 68 -8.48 4.61 -12.27
N LEU A 69 -8.12 3.79 -11.30
CA LEU A 69 -8.83 3.68 -10.03
C LEU A 69 -8.52 4.87 -9.11
N ALA A 70 -7.32 5.45 -9.20
CA ALA A 70 -6.99 6.71 -8.52
C ALA A 70 -7.74 7.91 -9.14
N GLU A 71 -7.79 7.99 -10.48
CA GLU A 71 -8.51 9.03 -11.22
C GLU A 71 -10.02 8.96 -10.99
N ARG A 72 -10.60 7.75 -11.05
CA ARG A 72 -12.02 7.51 -10.78
C ARG A 72 -12.43 7.93 -9.37
N ASN A 73 -11.56 7.70 -8.39
CA ASN A 73 -11.78 8.10 -7.01
C ASN A 73 -11.29 9.53 -6.70
N GLN A 74 -10.86 10.30 -7.72
CA GLN A 74 -10.36 11.67 -7.60
C GLN A 74 -9.23 11.84 -6.57
N ILE A 75 -8.38 10.82 -6.45
CA ILE A 75 -7.26 10.82 -5.50
C ILE A 75 -6.06 11.49 -6.14
N ALA A 76 -5.52 12.51 -5.47
CA ALA A 76 -4.27 13.13 -5.88
C ALA A 76 -3.13 12.10 -5.88
N HIS A 77 -2.66 11.73 -7.08
CA HIS A 77 -1.65 10.70 -7.25
C HIS A 77 -0.36 11.22 -7.90
N PRO A 78 0.81 10.69 -7.51
CA PRO A 78 2.09 11.04 -8.14
C PRO A 78 2.38 10.25 -9.42
N PHE A 79 1.40 9.48 -9.94
CA PHE A 79 1.59 8.69 -11.15
C PHE A 79 1.80 9.61 -12.36
N LYS A 80 2.84 9.33 -13.16
CA LYS A 80 3.13 10.03 -14.41
C LYS A 80 2.77 9.11 -15.57
N ASN A 81 2.22 9.68 -16.65
CA ASN A 81 1.95 8.99 -17.92
C ASN A 81 0.99 7.79 -17.79
N GLU A 82 -0.09 7.93 -17.01
CA GLU A 82 -1.16 6.92 -16.92
C GLU A 82 -0.74 5.52 -16.41
N ILE A 83 0.47 5.40 -15.85
CA ILE A 83 1.04 4.13 -15.40
C ILE A 83 1.63 4.30 -14.00
N ALA A 84 1.22 3.44 -13.06
CA ALA A 84 1.83 3.41 -11.74
C ALA A 84 3.30 2.95 -11.81
N GLY A 85 4.16 3.52 -10.96
CA GLY A 85 5.60 3.20 -10.97
C GLY A 85 5.88 1.72 -10.64
N LYS A 86 6.98 1.16 -11.17
CA LYS A 86 7.41 -0.23 -10.89
C LYS A 86 7.52 -0.52 -9.38
N LYS A 87 8.01 0.46 -8.61
CA LYS A 87 8.13 0.37 -7.15
C LYS A 87 6.77 0.24 -6.45
N TRP A 88 5.73 0.90 -6.98
CA TRP A 88 4.40 0.84 -6.42
C TRP A 88 3.83 -0.58 -6.49
N VAL A 89 3.91 -1.23 -7.65
CA VAL A 89 3.44 -2.62 -7.84
C VAL A 89 4.16 -3.58 -6.90
N ARG A 90 5.49 -3.48 -6.83
CA ARG A 90 6.29 -4.34 -5.93
C ARG A 90 5.81 -4.20 -4.48
N LEU A 91 5.58 -2.97 -4.01
CA LEU A 91 5.13 -2.73 -2.64
C LEU A 91 3.67 -3.18 -2.44
N PHE A 92 2.81 -3.01 -3.44
CA PHE A 92 1.42 -3.50 -3.43
C PHE A 92 1.38 -5.02 -3.27
N LEU A 93 2.12 -5.75 -4.11
CA LEU A 93 2.20 -7.20 -4.03
C LEU A 93 2.85 -7.68 -2.74
N GLN A 94 3.83 -6.94 -2.20
CA GLN A 94 4.42 -7.27 -0.90
C GLN A 94 3.42 -7.10 0.26
N ARG A 95 2.53 -6.11 0.21
CA ARG A 95 1.47 -5.92 1.20
C ARG A 95 0.40 -7.01 1.13
N HIS A 96 0.07 -7.45 -0.09
CA HIS A 96 -1.00 -8.41 -0.35
C HIS A 96 -0.51 -9.82 -0.71
N LYS A 97 0.72 -10.17 -0.31
CA LYS A 97 1.34 -11.46 -0.62
C LYS A 97 0.54 -12.66 -0.10
N SER A 98 -0.29 -12.47 0.93
CA SER A 98 -1.17 -13.51 1.46
C SER A 98 -2.38 -13.80 0.57
N LYS A 99 -2.80 -12.84 -0.26
CA LYS A 99 -4.00 -12.95 -1.12
C LYS A 99 -3.64 -13.10 -2.60
N LEU A 100 -2.55 -12.48 -3.06
CA LEU A 100 -2.14 -12.48 -4.45
C LEU A 100 -0.83 -13.25 -4.62
N SER A 101 -0.80 -14.17 -5.59
CA SER A 101 0.40 -14.94 -5.95
C SER A 101 0.93 -14.50 -7.31
N GLU A 102 2.22 -14.18 -7.40
CA GLU A 102 2.87 -13.90 -8.68
C GLU A 102 3.14 -15.22 -9.42
N ARG A 103 2.37 -15.49 -10.47
CA ARG A 103 2.65 -16.60 -11.38
C ARG A 103 3.86 -16.23 -12.26
N LYS A 104 4.95 -16.96 -12.12
CA LYS A 104 6.05 -16.91 -13.09
C LYS A 104 5.66 -17.79 -14.28
N PRO A 105 5.82 -17.34 -15.53
CA PRO A 105 5.71 -18.24 -16.66
C PRO A 105 6.79 -19.32 -16.51
N THR A 106 6.38 -20.58 -16.59
CA THR A 106 7.27 -21.76 -16.58
C THR A 106 8.13 -21.78 -17.84
#